data_AF-C7NL69-F1
#
_entry.id   AF-C7NL69-F1
#
_cell.length_a   1.000
_cell.length_b   1.000
_cell.length_c   1.000
_cell.angle_alpha   90.00
_cell.angle_beta   90.00
_cell.angle_gamma   90.00
#
_symmetry.space_group_name_H-M   'P 1'
#
loop_
_entity.id
_entity.type
_entity.pdbx_description
1 polymer ?
#
loop_
_entity_poly.entity_id
_entity_poly.type
_entity_poly.pdbx_seq_one_letter_code
_entity_poly.pdbx_strand_id
1 'polypeptide(L)' 'MTSAGMHVTEQMGSVDDLVVALAKPVRRIRSHRGQKHRPGLFWSATTGDHVPYESWLELDRS' A
#
# COMPACT_ATOMS: atom_id res chain seq x y z
N MET A 1 19.06 4.94 -23.34
CA MET A 1 19.03 6.20 -22.56
C MET A 1 17.97 6.04 -21.48
N THR A 2 18.36 5.70 -20.26
CA THR A 2 17.45 5.52 -19.12
C THR A 2 17.24 6.88 -18.49
N SER A 3 16.00 7.37 -18.46
CA SER A 3 15.66 8.64 -17.81
C SER A 3 15.99 8.52 -16.30
N ALA A 4 16.80 9.46 -15.80
CA ALA A 4 17.11 9.58 -14.38
C ALA A 4 15.81 9.80 -13.59
N GLY A 5 15.61 9.05 -12.51
CA GLY A 5 14.42 9.18 -11.67
C GLY A 5 14.29 10.59 -11.10
N MET A 6 13.15 11.23 -11.35
CA MET A 6 12.85 12.55 -10.80
C MET A 6 12.47 12.40 -9.33
N HIS A 7 13.24 13.03 -8.44
CA HIS A 7 12.86 13.19 -7.05
C HIS A 7 11.86 14.34 -6.96
N VAL A 8 10.68 14.04 -6.42
CA VAL A 8 9.63 15.02 -6.15
C VAL A 8 9.52 15.16 -4.64
N THR A 9 9.68 16.39 -4.14
CA THR A 9 9.41 16.77 -2.74
C THR A 9 8.12 17.59 -2.71
N GLU A 10 7.02 16.94 -2.36
CA GLU A 10 5.74 17.59 -2.08
C GLU A 10 5.61 17.84 -0.56
N GLN A 11 4.84 18.84 -0.17
CA GLN A 11 4.53 19.03 1.24
C GLN A 11 3.59 17.92 1.74
N MET A 12 3.88 17.40 2.93
CA MET A 12 3.08 16.36 3.61
C MET A 12 1.60 16.74 3.71
N GLY A 13 1.28 18.03 3.89
CA GLY A 13 -0.11 18.52 4.03
C GLY A 13 -0.95 18.53 2.75
N SER A 14 -0.40 18.12 1.60
CA SER A 14 -1.16 17.97 0.37
C SER A 14 -1.83 16.59 0.23
N VAL A 15 -1.56 15.66 1.15
CA VAL A 15 -2.14 14.31 1.12
C VAL A 15 -3.50 14.33 1.81
N ASP A 16 -4.47 13.62 1.23
CA ASP A 16 -5.78 13.43 1.86
C ASP A 16 -5.63 12.62 3.15
N ASP A 17 -5.87 13.25 4.30
CA ASP A 17 -5.75 12.65 5.63
C ASP A 17 -6.63 11.40 5.78
N LEU A 18 -7.79 11.35 5.11
CA LEU A 18 -8.68 10.20 5.19
C LEU A 18 -8.11 8.99 4.43
N VAL A 19 -7.41 9.23 3.33
CA VAL A 19 -6.71 8.16 2.57
C VAL A 19 -5.62 7.54 3.43
N VAL A 20 -4.88 8.36 4.17
CA VAL A 20 -3.83 7.91 5.10
C VAL A 20 -4.45 7.16 6.28
N ALA A 21 -5.46 7.74 6.92
CA ALA A 21 -6.11 7.16 8.10
C ALA A 21 -6.74 5.80 7.81
N LEU A 22 -7.27 5.59 6.60
CA LEU A 22 -7.90 4.33 6.18
C LEU A 22 -6.94 3.34 5.50
N ALA A 23 -5.64 3.63 5.49
CA ALA A 23 -4.62 2.80 4.85
C ALA A 23 -4.99 2.39 3.41
N LYS A 24 -5.58 3.31 2.64
CA LYS A 24 -6.02 3.02 1.27
C LYS A 24 -4.80 2.76 0.37
N PRO A 25 -4.84 1.72 -0.48
CA PRO A 25 -3.70 1.37 -1.31
C PRO A 25 -3.48 2.45 -2.38
N VAL A 26 -2.24 2.94 -2.45
CA VAL A 26 -1.82 3.94 -3.45
C VAL A 26 -1.86 3.36 -4.88
N ARG A 27 -1.80 2.03 -5.01
CA ARG A 27 -1.90 1.32 -6.29
C ARG A 27 -2.85 0.14 -6.19
N ARG A 28 -3.46 -0.23 -7.32
CA ARG A 28 -4.30 -1.44 -7.38
C ARG A 28 -3.46 -2.69 -7.12
N ILE A 29 -3.84 -3.46 -6.11
CA ILE A 29 -3.22 -4.74 -5.79
C ILE A 29 -3.75 -5.80 -6.75
N ARG A 30 -2.84 -6.49 -7.42
CA ARG A 30 -3.16 -7.55 -8.37
C ARG A 30 -3.00 -8.88 -7.69
N SER A 31 -4.04 -9.71 -7.73
CA SER A 31 -3.95 -11.13 -7.37
C SER A 31 -4.19 -11.98 -8.60
N HIS A 32 -3.25 -12.86 -8.92
CA HIS A 32 -3.42 -13.89 -9.93
C HIS A 32 -2.62 -15.13 -9.58
N ARG A 33 -3.03 -16.29 -10.11
CA ARG A 33 -2.36 -17.57 -9.86
C ARG A 33 -0.88 -17.50 -10.28
N GLY A 34 0.01 -18.04 -9.46
CA GLY A 34 1.44 -18.16 -9.76
C GLY A 34 2.29 -16.92 -9.45
N GLN A 35 1.74 -15.89 -8.82
CA GLN A 35 2.54 -14.76 -8.34
C GLN A 35 3.56 -15.19 -7.28
N LYS A 36 4.75 -14.58 -7.34
CA LYS A 36 5.81 -14.76 -6.34
C LYS A 36 5.40 -14.21 -4.97
N HIS A 37 4.79 -13.04 -4.96
CA HIS A 37 4.25 -12.40 -3.76
C HIS A 37 2.80 -12.82 -3.58
N ARG A 38 2.39 -13.02 -2.33
CA ARG A 38 1.05 -13.48 -1.98
C ARG A 38 0.29 -12.31 -1.34
N PRO A 39 -0.42 -11.50 -2.13
CA PRO A 39 -1.24 -10.41 -1.61
C PRO A 39 -2.49 -10.95 -0.91
N GLY A 40 -3.06 -10.15 -0.02
CA GLY A 40 -4.29 -10.50 0.69
C GLY A 40 -4.86 -9.33 1.49
N LEU A 41 -5.76 -9.65 2.41
CA LEU A 41 -6.38 -8.71 3.34
C LEU A 41 -6.10 -9.14 4.77
N PHE A 42 -5.84 -8.19 5.66
CA PHE A 42 -5.80 -8.44 7.10
C PHE A 42 -6.76 -7.48 7.82
N TRP A 43 -7.28 -7.89 8.97
CA TRP A 43 -8.14 -7.04 9.79
C TRP A 43 -7.29 -6.06 10.60
N SER A 44 -7.54 -4.75 10.47
CA SER A 44 -6.90 -3.72 11.30
C SER A 44 -7.89 -3.15 12.31
N ALA A 45 -7.55 -3.25 13.59
CA ALA A 45 -8.35 -2.64 14.66
C ALA A 45 -8.32 -1.11 14.60
N THR A 46 -7.23 -0.52 14.08
CA THR A 46 -7.06 0.94 13.97
C THR A 46 -8.00 1.54 12.93
N THR A 47 -8.17 0.88 11.79
CA THR A 47 -9.09 1.33 10.74
C THR A 47 -10.50 0.77 10.93
N GLY A 48 -10.65 -0.30 11.71
CA GLY A 48 -11.90 -1.05 11.87
C GLY A 48 -12.33 -1.79 10.61
N ASP A 49 -11.40 -2.09 9.70
CA ASP A 49 -11.68 -2.69 8.39
C ASP A 49 -10.51 -3.57 7.90
N HIS A 50 -10.72 -4.25 6.77
CA HIS A 50 -9.71 -5.00 6.06
C HIS A 50 -8.76 -4.08 5.30
N VAL A 51 -7.48 -4.14 5.64
CA VAL A 51 -6.41 -3.43 4.95
C VAL A 51 -5.66 -4.40 4.04
N PRO A 52 -5.36 -4.01 2.78
CA PRO A 52 -4.71 -4.91 1.86
C PRO A 52 -3.19 -4.91 2.02
N TYR A 53 -2.56 -6.07 1.85
CA TYR A 53 -1.11 -6.24 1.85
C TYR A 53 -0.64 -6.90 0.54
N GLU A 54 0.58 -6.59 0.13
CA GLU A 54 1.13 -7.05 -1.15
C GLU A 54 2.04 -8.27 -1.02
N SER A 55 2.58 -8.50 0.17
CA SER A 55 3.45 -9.65 0.44
C SER A 55 3.36 -10.08 1.90
N TRP A 56 3.76 -11.31 2.18
CA TRP A 56 3.82 -11.82 3.55
C TRP A 56 4.80 -11.05 4.43
N LEU A 57 5.84 -10.44 3.84
CA LEU A 57 6.77 -9.60 4.59
C LEU A 57 6.09 -8.32 5.11
N GLU A 58 5.17 -7.75 4.33
CA GLU A 58 4.39 -6.59 4.78
C GLU A 58 3.38 -7.02 5.86
N LEU A 59 2.75 -8.19 5.69
CA LEU A 59 1.84 -8.76 6.70
C LEU A 59 2.53 -9.00 8.04
N ASP A 60 3.75 -9.53 8.03
CA ASP A 60 4.56 -9.78 9.24
C ASP A 60 4.91 -8.48 10.00
N ARG A 61 4.89 -7.33 9.32
CA ARG A 61 5.18 -6.02 9.89
C ARG A 61 3.92 -5.21 10.24
N SER A 62 2.74 -5.75 9.98
CA SER A 62 1.44 -5.08 10.16
C SER A 62 0.88 -5.23 11.58
#